data_AF-U1NMI4-F1
#
_entry.id   AF-U1NMI4-F1
#
_cell.length_a   1.000
_cell.length_b   1.000
_cell.length_c   1.000
_cell.angle_alpha   90.00
_cell.angle_beta   90.00
_cell.angle_gamma   90.00
#
_symmetry.space_group_name_H-M   'P 1'
#
loop_
_entity.id
_entity.type
_entity.pdbx_description
1 polymer ?
#
loop_
_entity_poly.entity_id
_entity_poly.type
_entity_poly.pdbx_seq_one_letter_code
_entity_poly.pdbx_strand_id
1 'polypeptide(L)' 'KLDPASGEVAEQDPDFIQSGDAAVVTVRPQKPLSIEPSSSIPELGSFAVRDMGQTIAAGKVLEVNER' A
#
# COMPACT_ATOMS: atom_id res chain seq x y z
N LYS A 1 -0.44 -1.46 -12.39
CA LYS A 1 0.97 -1.16 -12.08
C LYS A 1 1.22 0.32 -12.29
N LEU A 2 2.04 0.90 -11.45
CA LEU A 2 2.53 2.27 -11.54
C LEU A 2 4.03 2.25 -11.80
N ASP A 3 4.49 3.19 -12.60
CA ASP A 3 5.92 3.48 -12.69
C ASP A 3 6.41 4.04 -11.34
N PRO A 4 7.40 3.42 -10.68
CA PRO A 4 7.84 3.87 -9.35
C PRO A 4 8.50 5.26 -9.32
N ALA A 5 9.03 5.74 -10.45
CA ALA A 5 9.71 7.02 -10.55
C ALA A 5 8.76 8.15 -10.96
N SER A 6 7.89 7.91 -11.95
CA SER A 6 6.95 8.92 -12.45
C SER A 6 5.59 8.90 -11.73
N GLY A 7 5.21 7.75 -11.14
CA GLY A 7 3.89 7.54 -10.56
C GLY A 7 2.78 7.37 -11.59
N GLU A 8 3.09 7.32 -12.89
CA GLU A 8 2.13 7.16 -13.96
C GLU A 8 1.63 5.71 -14.06
N VAL A 9 0.41 5.54 -14.60
CA VAL A 9 -0.19 4.23 -14.79
C VAL A 9 0.49 3.52 -15.96
N ALA A 10 1.32 2.53 -15.65
CA ALA A 10 1.94 1.66 -16.65
C ALA A 10 0.98 0.57 -17.15
N GLU A 11 0.13 0.04 -16.26
CA GLU A 11 -0.84 -1.01 -16.56
C GLU A 11 -2.08 -0.85 -15.68
N GLN A 12 -3.27 -0.85 -16.27
CA GLN A 12 -4.53 -0.81 -15.53
C GLN A 12 -4.93 -2.24 -15.11
N ASP A 13 -5.39 -2.39 -13.86
CA ASP A 13 -5.90 -3.64 -13.28
C ASP A 13 -5.05 -4.90 -13.58
N PRO A 14 -3.75 -4.92 -13.22
CA PRO A 14 -2.91 -6.08 -13.44
C PRO A 14 -3.34 -7.26 -12.56
N ASP A 15 -3.22 -8.49 -13.08
CA ASP A 15 -3.49 -9.71 -12.31
C ASP A 15 -2.53 -9.88 -11.12
N PHE A 16 -1.27 -9.45 -11.28
CA PHE A 16 -0.26 -9.48 -10.22
C PHE A 16 0.79 -8.36 -10.38
N ILE A 17 1.51 -8.09 -9.29
CA ILE A 17 2.67 -7.20 -9.24
C ILE A 17 3.90 -7.98 -8.77
N GLN A 18 5.09 -7.52 -9.14
CA GLN A 18 6.36 -8.15 -8.78
C GLN A 18 7.28 -7.19 -8.03
N SER A 19 8.42 -7.71 -7.57
CA SER A 19 9.45 -6.88 -6.92
C SER A 19 9.92 -5.77 -7.87
N GLY A 20 9.88 -4.52 -7.40
CA GLY A 20 10.19 -3.34 -8.19
C GLY A 20 8.97 -2.60 -8.73
N ASP A 21 7.78 -3.24 -8.76
CA ASP A 21 6.55 -2.57 -9.15
C ASP A 21 6.00 -1.69 -8.03
N ALA A 22 5.35 -0.59 -8.41
CA ALA A 22 4.48 0.18 -7.53
C ALA A 22 3.00 -0.05 -7.90
N ALA A 23 2.11 0.03 -6.92
CA ALA A 23 0.67 -0.07 -7.14
C ALA A 23 -0.13 0.59 -6.02
N VAL A 24 -1.33 1.06 -6.34
CA VAL A 24 -2.37 1.35 -5.35
C VAL A 24 -3.20 0.09 -5.15
N VAL A 25 -3.36 -0.33 -3.90
CA VAL A 25 -4.10 -1.54 -3.54
C VAL A 25 -5.07 -1.25 -2.41
N THR A 26 -6.20 -1.98 -2.38
CA THR A 26 -7.11 -1.97 -1.23
C THR A 26 -6.73 -3.11 -0.28
N VAL A 27 -6.47 -2.78 0.98
CA VAL A 27 -6.11 -3.76 2.01
C VAL A 27 -7.21 -3.82 3.07
N ARG A 28 -7.58 -5.04 3.48
CA ARG A 28 -8.50 -5.29 4.59
C ARG A 28 -7.73 -5.95 5.74
N PRO A 29 -7.62 -5.32 6.91
CA PRO A 29 -7.04 -5.99 8.07
C PRO A 29 -8.00 -7.07 8.60
N GLN A 30 -7.45 -8.15 9.17
CA GLN A 30 -8.25 -9.24 9.74
C GLN A 30 -8.86 -8.89 11.10
N LYS A 31 -8.26 -7.92 11.80
CA LYS A 31 -8.70 -7.41 13.11
C LYS A 31 -8.83 -5.89 13.00
N PRO A 32 -9.62 -5.24 13.89
CA PRO A 32 -9.63 -3.79 13.99
C PRO A 32 -8.21 -3.24 14.14
N LEU A 33 -7.88 -2.25 13.32
CA LEU A 33 -6.56 -1.63 13.25
C LEU A 33 -6.76 -0.12 13.22
N SER A 34 -6.15 0.59 14.16
CA SER A 34 -6.09 2.05 14.13
C SER A 34 -5.04 2.48 13.11
N ILE A 35 -5.46 3.21 12.09
CA ILE A 35 -4.62 3.65 10.97
C ILE A 35 -5.19 4.96 10.41
N GLU A 36 -4.35 5.83 9.86
CA GLU A 36 -4.75 7.13 9.32
C GLU A 36 -4.16 7.36 7.93
N PRO A 37 -4.76 8.22 7.10
CA PRO A 37 -4.10 8.71 5.89
C PRO A 37 -2.74 9.35 6.21
N SER A 38 -1.73 9.03 5.41
CA SER A 38 -0.37 9.55 5.60
C SER A 38 -0.27 11.08 5.47
N SER A 39 -1.22 11.71 4.78
CA SER A 39 -1.36 13.16 4.69
C SER A 39 -1.90 13.80 5.97
N SER A 40 -2.60 13.04 6.82
CA SER A 40 -3.17 13.51 8.09
C SER A 40 -2.22 13.27 9.25
N ILE A 41 -1.83 12.00 9.46
CA ILE A 41 -0.88 11.61 10.51
C ILE A 41 0.18 10.67 9.88
N PRO A 42 1.34 11.21 9.45
CA PRO A 42 2.37 10.45 8.73
C PRO A 42 2.83 9.17 9.45
N GLU A 43 2.90 9.22 10.79
CA GLU A 43 3.34 8.12 11.65
C GLU A 43 2.34 6.97 11.70
N LEU A 44 1.05 7.26 11.54
CA LEU A 44 -0.03 6.25 11.49
C LEU A 44 -0.38 5.82 10.06
N GLY A 45 0.14 6.52 9.05
CA GLY A 45 -0.11 6.22 7.64
C GLY A 45 1.03 5.49 6.93
N SER A 46 2.13 5.16 7.62
CA SER A 46 3.26 4.41 7.05
C SER A 46 3.26 2.95 7.53
N PHE A 47 3.38 1.99 6.63
CA PHE A 47 3.35 0.56 6.99
C PHE A 47 4.33 -0.29 6.17
N ALA A 48 4.65 -1.47 6.70
CA ALA A 48 5.41 -2.49 6.01
C ALA A 48 4.58 -3.78 5.90
N VAL A 49 4.63 -4.45 4.75
CA VAL A 49 4.03 -5.76 4.54
C VAL A 49 5.12 -6.81 4.74
N ARG A 50 4.81 -7.81 5.56
CA ARG A 50 5.75 -8.89 5.90
C ARG A 50 5.15 -10.25 5.61
N ASP A 51 5.96 -11.14 5.07
CA ASP A 51 5.65 -12.55 4.92
C ASP A 51 6.83 -13.38 5.41
N MET A 52 6.57 -14.43 6.20
CA MET A 52 7.58 -15.33 6.78
C MET A 52 8.81 -14.62 7.40
N GLY A 53 8.60 -13.46 8.04
CA GLY A 53 9.65 -12.67 8.71
C GLY A 53 10.42 -11.72 7.79
N GLN A 54 10.17 -11.72 6.48
CA GLN A 54 10.79 -10.83 5.51
C GLN A 54 9.85 -9.68 5.15
N THR A 55 10.40 -8.48 4.97
CA THR A 55 9.66 -7.34 4.42
C THR A 55 9.55 -7.51 2.92
N ILE A 56 8.32 -7.60 2.42
CA ILE A 56 8.05 -7.78 0.98
C ILE A 56 7.59 -6.48 0.30
N ALA A 57 7.06 -5.52 1.07
CA ALA A 57 6.66 -4.21 0.57
C ALA A 57 6.67 -3.15 1.68
N ALA A 58 6.75 -1.89 1.30
CA ALA A 58 6.49 -0.73 2.14
C ALA A 58 5.43 0.14 1.47
N GLY A 59 4.60 0.81 2.27
CA GLY A 59 3.47 1.56 1.74
C GLY A 59 3.10 2.77 2.59
N LYS A 60 2.32 3.65 1.95
CA LYS A 60 1.65 4.78 2.59
C LYS A 60 0.15 4.65 2.39
N VAL A 61 -0.61 4.97 3.42
CA VAL A 61 -2.07 5.01 3.38
C VAL A 61 -2.50 6.27 2.65
N LEU A 62 -3.30 6.08 1.60
CA LEU A 62 -3.90 7.17 0.82
C LEU A 62 -5.28 7.56 1.37
N GLU A 63 -6.10 6.55 1.71
CA GLU A 63 -7.48 6.71 2.16
C GLU A 63 -7.83 5.59 3.14
N VAL A 64 -8.73 5.88 4.09
CA VAL A 64 -9.30 4.91 5.02
C VAL A 64 -10.81 4.90 4.83
N ASN A 65 -11.35 3.72 4.55
CA ASN A 65 -12.79 3.50 4.42
C ASN A 65 -13.31 2.75 5.65
N GLU A 66 -14.08 3.43 6.49
CA GLU A 66 -14.77 2.80 7.61
C GLU A 66 -15.94 1.94 7.09
N ARG A 67 -16.06 0.71 7.59
CA ARG A 67 -17.16 -0.21 7.29
C ARG A 67 -17.96 -0.51 8.54
#